data_AF-A0A955DM89-F1
#
_entry.id   AF-A0A955DM89-F1
#
_cell.length_a   1.000
_cell.length_b   1.000
_cell.length_c   1.000
_cell.angle_alpha   90.00
_cell.angle_beta   90.00
_cell.angle_gamma   90.00
#
_symmetry.space_group_name_H-M   'P 1'
#
loop_
_entity.id
_entity.type
_entity.pdbx_description
1 polymer ?
#
loop_
_entity_poly.entity_id
_entity_poly.type
_entity_poly.pdbx_seq_one_letter_code
_entity_poly.pdbx_strand_id
1 'polypeptide(L)'
;AVRGIRTHARAGVSAFNIAMEEALVNTNPLQTTTRALVGACSAASRRSAHWSSAFALAALIGLPAMHAHAQSGGRFVIEQSDGPDDDMGGMQSFSFIMPDMQRIRTPDFLASDKPIFRDTLQLSEPQDAAVSRIIDTYLIDFDAMVRRHMAEVPNMPGLMGMDLDRGMFNPDDNQMASTGNPDGDGPMGELDALLQEAFGENGGGVDVDLSTSGPMQMGIMIAVGGPDDGEDGGGAQAGGGGMSFSTMEPGVMVAVDAGDGAEIPEELREKLQEAAKKIAADIQKQMEEGGEGGAFTVGGPEMRPVSIEEHQAHAQKMLECADKIEADKAAMRAALVAEVQQLLAEEQLERWPALERVLLRVKTLPRGRLDGEKTDLVKVVDRMELTEAELAAIEADLSSYEISLDDALRRRNAFLDDAQPQIDELMQSGQHDKALDLVDRATRLRVAVREVNRQHADQIAARLDPVRRADFVDTVNRASFPRVYRPTPGQRAFARALELDDLSDEVRATIAEMQQVYDLERNGLDEQLKRSILEYQPGEPRRMIEQNADLMSGNTVHFGGDPSANAENPIRVAQKQRRDLDRRHMASLYGVLTPEQVAKLPAPPTERTGPIVFSSDGTEMKGMTFEIMGSEDN
;
A
#
# COMPACT_ATOMS: atom_id res chain seq x y z
N ALA A 1 31.74 17.48 -40.60
CA ALA A 1 32.49 16.54 -39.74
C ALA A 1 31.54 15.65 -38.93
N VAL A 2 30.66 14.89 -39.62
CA VAL A 2 29.71 13.93 -39.03
C VAL A 2 29.58 12.71 -39.95
N ARG A 3 30.69 12.00 -40.21
CA ARG A 3 30.72 10.67 -40.84
C ARG A 3 32.14 10.11 -40.68
N GLY A 4 32.37 9.35 -39.62
CA GLY A 4 33.71 8.79 -39.37
C GLY A 4 33.93 8.06 -38.06
N ILE A 5 32.90 7.54 -37.39
CA ILE A 5 33.07 6.68 -36.21
C ILE A 5 32.03 5.55 -36.29
N ARG A 6 32.35 4.48 -37.03
CA ARG A 6 31.56 3.23 -36.96
C ARG A 6 32.34 1.96 -37.31
N THR A 7 33.63 1.90 -37.01
CA THR A 7 34.46 0.75 -37.43
C THR A 7 35.52 0.24 -36.44
N HIS A 8 35.40 0.46 -35.12
CA HIS A 8 36.34 -0.14 -34.14
C HIS A 8 35.68 -0.74 -32.87
N ALA A 9 34.56 -1.45 -33.01
CA ALA A 9 33.92 -2.17 -31.89
C ALA A 9 33.61 -3.65 -32.19
N ARG A 10 34.45 -4.32 -33.01
CA ARG A 10 34.29 -5.76 -33.32
C ARG A 10 35.56 -6.62 -33.17
N ALA A 11 36.62 -6.09 -32.56
CA ALA A 11 37.87 -6.84 -32.36
C ALA A 11 38.22 -7.12 -30.88
N GLY A 12 37.40 -6.67 -29.91
CA GLY A 12 37.70 -6.80 -28.48
C GLY A 12 37.05 -7.99 -27.76
N VAL A 13 36.08 -8.68 -28.37
CA VAL A 13 35.27 -9.71 -27.69
C VAL A 13 35.75 -11.15 -27.99
N SER A 14 36.64 -11.34 -28.97
CA SER A 14 37.15 -12.67 -29.35
C SER A 14 38.42 -13.10 -28.59
N ALA A 15 39.05 -12.20 -27.83
CA ALA A 15 40.28 -12.50 -27.09
C ALA A 15 40.04 -12.86 -25.61
N PHE A 16 38.83 -12.68 -25.10
CA PHE A 16 38.48 -12.98 -23.70
C PHE A 16 37.93 -14.40 -23.53
N ASN A 17 37.27 -14.96 -24.55
CA ASN A 17 36.72 -16.32 -24.50
C ASN A 17 37.73 -17.45 -24.76
N ILE A 18 38.96 -17.14 -25.20
CA ILE A 18 40.01 -18.13 -25.44
C ILE A 18 40.94 -18.28 -24.21
N ALA A 19 40.92 -17.33 -23.28
CA ALA A 19 41.77 -17.36 -22.08
C ALA A 19 41.11 -18.03 -20.86
N MET A 20 39.83 -18.43 -20.95
CA MET A 20 39.08 -19.01 -19.82
C MET A 20 38.84 -20.53 -19.92
N GLU A 21 39.14 -21.16 -21.08
CA GLU A 21 39.00 -22.61 -21.28
C GLU A 21 40.26 -23.42 -20.95
N GLU A 22 41.40 -22.80 -20.64
CA GLU A 22 42.66 -23.49 -20.28
C GLU A 22 42.95 -23.57 -18.76
N ALA A 23 42.05 -23.09 -17.90
CA ALA A 23 42.27 -23.06 -16.44
C ALA A 23 41.49 -24.14 -15.64
N LEU A 24 40.72 -25.03 -16.28
CA LEU A 24 39.90 -26.03 -15.58
C LEU A 24 40.10 -27.45 -16.14
N VAL A 25 41.34 -27.92 -16.14
CA VAL A 25 41.65 -29.35 -16.31
C VAL A 25 42.84 -29.74 -15.43
N ASN A 26 42.56 -30.55 -14.40
CA ASN A 26 43.36 -31.67 -13.85
C ASN A 26 43.68 -31.75 -12.33
N THR A 27 43.40 -32.96 -11.83
CA THR A 27 43.82 -33.69 -10.59
C THR A 27 43.00 -33.45 -9.31
N ASN A 28 42.45 -34.44 -8.58
CA ASN A 28 42.44 -35.91 -8.65
C ASN A 28 41.28 -36.49 -7.76
N PRO A 29 40.88 -37.79 -7.86
CA PRO A 29 39.65 -38.36 -7.28
C PRO A 29 39.88 -39.30 -6.08
N LEU A 30 38.89 -39.47 -5.19
CA LEU A 30 38.75 -40.66 -4.34
C LEU A 30 37.26 -40.99 -4.02
N GLN A 31 36.83 -42.11 -4.62
CA GLN A 31 35.84 -43.14 -4.27
C GLN A 31 34.85 -42.92 -3.11
N THR A 32 33.52 -43.00 -3.34
CA THR A 32 32.65 -44.20 -3.28
C THR A 32 32.80 -45.09 -2.04
N THR A 33 31.88 -44.97 -1.07
CA THR A 33 31.29 -46.12 -0.35
C THR A 33 30.03 -45.69 0.42
N THR A 34 29.10 -46.65 0.61
CA THR A 34 27.86 -46.57 1.42
C THR A 34 26.55 -46.29 0.67
N ARG A 35 26.24 -47.18 -0.29
CA ARG A 35 24.88 -47.45 -0.75
C ARG A 35 24.58 -48.93 -0.48
N ALA A 36 24.14 -49.23 0.75
CA ALA A 36 23.63 -50.54 1.14
C ALA A 36 22.92 -50.44 2.50
N LEU A 37 21.59 -50.23 2.49
CA LEU A 37 20.64 -50.72 3.50
C LEU A 37 19.21 -50.32 3.10
N VAL A 38 18.75 -50.90 1.99
CA VAL A 38 17.33 -51.13 1.72
C VAL A 38 17.20 -52.62 1.45
N GLY A 39 16.55 -53.36 2.33
CA GLY A 39 16.30 -54.78 2.12
C GLY A 39 15.87 -55.56 3.36
N ALA A 40 14.53 -55.70 3.49
CA ALA A 40 13.80 -56.78 4.16
C ALA A 40 13.52 -56.67 5.67
N CYS A 41 12.30 -56.24 6.00
CA CYS A 41 11.32 -57.16 6.61
C CYS A 41 9.89 -56.66 6.33
N SER A 42 9.14 -57.48 5.60
CA SER A 42 7.76 -57.23 5.17
C SER A 42 6.73 -57.80 6.15
N ALA A 43 5.61 -57.08 6.26
CA ALA A 43 4.23 -57.57 6.39
C ALA A 43 3.75 -58.18 7.73
N ALA A 44 2.81 -57.48 8.39
CA ALA A 44 1.45 -57.99 8.66
C ALA A 44 0.59 -56.94 9.41
N SER A 45 -0.36 -56.31 8.72
CA SER A 45 -1.80 -56.36 9.05
C SER A 45 -2.57 -55.27 8.29
N ARG A 46 -3.64 -55.69 7.60
CA ARG A 46 -4.74 -54.82 7.18
C ARG A 46 -5.92 -55.16 8.09
N ARG A 47 -6.55 -54.15 8.70
CA ARG A 47 -8.01 -53.90 8.65
C ARG A 47 -8.42 -52.74 9.56
N SER A 48 -9.26 -51.88 8.97
CA SER A 48 -10.36 -51.08 9.51
C SER A 48 -10.11 -49.89 10.46
N ALA A 49 -10.55 -48.73 9.96
CA ALA A 49 -11.25 -47.65 10.65
C ALA A 49 -10.49 -46.83 11.71
N HIS A 50 -9.78 -45.77 11.27
CA HIS A 50 -9.22 -44.76 12.17
C HIS A 50 -9.04 -43.40 11.46
N TRP A 51 -10.10 -42.58 11.44
CA TRP A 51 -10.00 -41.11 11.23
C TRP A 51 -10.47 -40.32 12.48
N SER A 52 -11.15 -40.96 13.43
CA SER A 52 -11.51 -40.34 14.72
C SER A 52 -10.36 -40.29 15.73
N SER A 53 -9.22 -40.94 15.46
CA SER A 53 -8.13 -41.12 16.42
C SER A 53 -6.95 -40.17 16.26
N ALA A 54 -6.81 -39.43 15.14
CA ALA A 54 -5.75 -38.43 15.00
C ALA A 54 -6.03 -37.17 15.85
N PHE A 55 -7.29 -36.75 15.92
CA PHE A 55 -7.74 -35.65 16.79
C PHE A 55 -7.85 -36.07 18.25
N ALA A 56 -8.24 -37.33 18.52
CA ALA A 56 -8.14 -37.88 19.86
C ALA A 56 -6.67 -37.92 20.32
N LEU A 57 -5.69 -38.15 19.42
CA LEU A 57 -4.27 -38.14 19.80
C LEU A 57 -3.77 -36.73 20.08
N ALA A 58 -4.06 -35.72 19.26
CA ALA A 58 -3.67 -34.33 19.57
C ALA A 58 -4.32 -33.82 20.87
N ALA A 59 -5.58 -34.20 21.14
CA ALA A 59 -6.27 -33.92 22.40
C ALA A 59 -5.80 -34.80 23.58
N LEU A 60 -5.34 -36.03 23.36
CA LEU A 60 -4.76 -36.91 24.39
C LEU A 60 -3.28 -36.61 24.69
N ILE A 61 -2.53 -35.96 23.79
CA ILE A 61 -1.11 -35.63 23.98
C ILE A 61 -0.93 -34.20 24.54
N GLY A 62 -1.98 -33.36 24.58
CA GLY A 62 -1.94 -32.05 25.24
C GLY A 62 -0.99 -31.04 24.58
N LEU A 63 -0.89 -31.02 23.25
CA LEU A 63 -0.06 -30.04 22.55
C LEU A 63 -0.76 -28.67 22.51
N PRO A 64 -0.10 -27.58 22.94
CA PRO A 64 -0.68 -26.23 22.94
C PRO A 64 -0.88 -25.72 21.52
N ALA A 65 -2.03 -25.09 21.26
CA ALA A 65 -2.27 -24.37 20.00
C ALA A 65 -1.60 -22.98 20.09
N MET A 66 -0.78 -22.65 19.10
CA MET A 66 -0.18 -21.33 18.93
C MET A 66 -0.83 -20.60 17.75
N HIS A 67 -1.25 -19.36 17.95
CA HIS A 67 -1.76 -18.48 16.90
C HIS A 67 -0.87 -17.24 16.81
N ALA A 68 -0.31 -16.98 15.63
CA ALA A 68 0.46 -15.76 15.38
C ALA A 68 -0.32 -14.84 14.42
N HIS A 69 -0.44 -13.56 14.75
CA HIS A 69 -1.04 -12.56 13.88
C HIS A 69 -0.24 -11.26 13.85
N ALA A 70 -0.05 -10.71 12.64
CA ALA A 70 0.59 -9.41 12.43
C ALA A 70 -0.46 -8.29 12.54
N GLN A 71 -0.13 -7.22 13.26
CA GLN A 71 -0.94 -6.02 13.41
C GLN A 71 -0.22 -4.82 12.76
N SER A 72 -0.97 -3.76 12.44
CA SER A 72 -0.42 -2.51 11.89
C SER A 72 0.66 -1.92 12.81
N GLY A 73 1.74 -1.40 12.23
CA GLY A 73 2.86 -0.81 12.99
C GLY A 73 3.98 -1.81 13.33
N GLY A 74 4.08 -2.93 12.61
CA GLY A 74 5.15 -3.91 12.83
C GLY A 74 4.95 -4.78 14.08
N ARG A 75 3.76 -4.78 14.67
CA ARG A 75 3.46 -5.58 15.86
C ARG A 75 3.11 -7.01 15.48
N PHE A 76 3.66 -7.97 16.19
CA PHE A 76 3.30 -9.37 16.08
C PHE A 76 2.84 -9.87 17.44
N VAL A 77 1.68 -10.53 17.46
CA VAL A 77 1.11 -11.12 18.67
C VAL A 77 1.09 -12.64 18.48
N ILE A 78 1.69 -13.36 19.42
CA ILE A 78 1.63 -14.82 19.53
C ILE A 78 0.76 -15.15 20.74
N GLU A 79 -0.35 -15.83 20.50
CA GLU A 79 -1.23 -16.35 21.53
C GLU A 79 -0.97 -17.85 21.71
N GLN A 80 -0.65 -18.25 22.94
CA GLN A 80 -0.51 -19.65 23.30
C GLN A 80 -1.65 -20.05 24.25
N SER A 81 -2.36 -21.13 23.91
CA SER A 81 -3.33 -21.78 24.79
C SER A 81 -2.65 -22.92 25.55
N ASP A 82 -2.80 -22.96 26.87
CA ASP A 82 -2.15 -23.94 27.77
C ASP A 82 -2.78 -25.35 27.74
N GLY A 83 -3.65 -25.64 26.76
CA GLY A 83 -4.17 -26.98 26.48
C GLY A 83 -5.69 -27.10 26.65
N PRO A 84 -6.27 -28.24 26.22
CA PRO A 84 -7.72 -28.42 26.11
C PRO A 84 -8.46 -28.60 27.46
N ASP A 85 -7.76 -28.87 28.55
CA ASP A 85 -8.37 -29.14 29.86
C ASP A 85 -8.49 -27.89 30.76
N ASP A 86 -7.97 -26.74 30.30
CA ASP A 86 -8.01 -25.49 31.07
C ASP A 86 -9.16 -24.61 30.55
N ASP A 87 -10.40 -25.03 30.85
CA ASP A 87 -11.66 -24.33 30.50
C ASP A 87 -11.75 -22.88 31.03
N MET A 88 -10.75 -22.45 31.82
CA MET A 88 -10.58 -21.08 32.34
C MET A 88 -9.12 -20.60 32.27
N GLY A 89 -8.23 -21.33 31.58
CA GLY A 89 -6.80 -21.04 31.50
C GLY A 89 -6.53 -19.79 30.67
N GLY A 90 -5.89 -18.79 31.28
CA GLY A 90 -5.62 -17.51 30.62
C GLY A 90 -4.77 -17.68 29.37
N MET A 91 -5.27 -17.25 28.21
CA MET A 91 -4.46 -17.14 26.99
C MET A 91 -3.26 -16.23 27.28
N GLN A 92 -2.05 -16.78 27.18
CA GLN A 92 -0.84 -15.97 27.25
C GLN A 92 -0.61 -15.36 25.87
N SER A 93 -0.81 -14.05 25.77
CA SER A 93 -0.49 -13.28 24.58
C SER A 93 0.88 -12.63 24.75
N PHE A 94 1.79 -12.90 23.82
CA PHE A 94 3.10 -12.27 23.73
C PHE A 94 3.10 -11.32 22.55
N SER A 95 3.38 -10.05 22.81
CA SER A 95 3.46 -9.02 21.78
C SER A 95 4.90 -8.56 21.65
N PHE A 96 5.42 -8.55 20.43
CA PHE A 96 6.72 -7.94 20.12
C PHE A 96 6.55 -6.89 19.02
N ILE A 97 7.29 -5.79 19.16
CA ILE A 97 7.34 -4.71 18.18
C ILE A 97 8.54 -5.00 17.29
N MET A 98 8.29 -5.28 16.02
CA MET A 98 9.35 -5.35 15.03
C MET A 98 9.74 -3.92 14.62
N PRO A 99 11.03 -3.66 14.43
CA PRO A 99 11.46 -2.38 13.90
C PRO A 99 10.90 -2.19 12.47
N ASP A 100 10.74 -0.93 12.04
CA ASP A 100 10.30 -0.61 10.68
C ASP A 100 11.38 -1.03 9.68
N MET A 101 11.28 -2.27 9.21
CA MET A 101 12.23 -2.88 8.30
C MET A 101 12.32 -2.12 6.97
N GLN A 102 11.24 -1.49 6.54
CA GLN A 102 11.25 -0.69 5.31
C GLN A 102 12.12 0.55 5.50
N ARG A 103 12.00 1.25 6.65
CA ARG A 103 12.86 2.40 6.97
C ARG A 103 14.34 2.02 7.03
N ILE A 104 14.64 0.89 7.67
CA ILE A 104 16.00 0.39 7.86
C ILE A 104 16.64 -0.01 6.53
N ARG A 105 15.86 -0.60 5.62
CA ARG A 105 16.31 -1.03 4.29
C ARG A 105 16.33 0.09 3.25
N THR A 106 15.78 1.25 3.57
CA THR A 106 15.78 2.39 2.64
C THR A 106 17.03 3.24 2.90
N PRO A 107 17.92 3.42 1.90
CA PRO A 107 19.08 4.29 2.06
C PRO A 107 18.67 5.76 2.20
N ASP A 108 19.51 6.56 2.87
CA ASP A 108 19.27 8.01 3.02
C ASP A 108 19.42 8.80 1.72
N PHE A 109 20.10 8.26 0.70
CA PHE A 109 20.19 8.83 -0.63
C PHE A 109 19.82 7.76 -1.66
N LEU A 110 19.06 8.15 -2.68
CA LEU A 110 18.57 7.30 -3.76
C LEU A 110 19.19 7.73 -5.09
N ALA A 111 19.19 6.84 -6.09
CA ALA A 111 19.63 7.19 -7.44
C ALA A 111 18.81 8.35 -8.04
N SER A 112 17.52 8.45 -7.67
CA SER A 112 16.62 9.54 -8.04
C SER A 112 16.99 10.89 -7.43
N ASP A 113 17.89 10.95 -6.44
CA ASP A 113 18.38 12.21 -5.87
C ASP A 113 19.49 12.84 -6.71
N LYS A 114 20.15 12.10 -7.62
CA LYS A 114 21.28 12.64 -8.42
C LYS A 114 20.92 13.94 -9.17
N PRO A 115 19.77 14.05 -9.87
CA PRO A 115 19.37 15.30 -10.49
C PRO A 115 19.21 16.45 -9.49
N ILE A 116 18.72 16.17 -8.28
CA ILE A 116 18.56 17.18 -7.23
C ILE A 116 19.93 17.76 -6.83
N PHE A 117 20.95 16.91 -6.65
CA PHE A 117 22.32 17.36 -6.38
C PHE A 117 22.86 18.23 -7.52
N ARG A 118 22.75 17.75 -8.75
CA ARG A 118 23.22 18.45 -9.95
C ARG A 118 22.60 19.83 -10.08
N ASP A 119 21.27 19.88 -10.03
CA ASP A 119 20.51 21.09 -10.34
C ASP A 119 20.60 22.12 -9.20
N THR A 120 20.54 21.67 -7.94
CA THR A 120 20.61 22.58 -6.77
C THR A 120 22.01 23.15 -6.55
N LEU A 121 23.04 22.30 -6.66
CA LEU A 121 24.43 22.72 -6.46
C LEU A 121 25.06 23.30 -7.73
N GLN A 122 24.35 23.30 -8.86
CA GLN A 122 24.88 23.71 -10.17
C GLN A 122 26.23 23.03 -10.46
N LEU A 123 26.25 21.69 -10.39
CA LEU A 123 27.45 20.91 -10.63
C LEU A 123 27.89 21.04 -12.09
N SER A 124 29.20 21.23 -12.31
CA SER A 124 29.77 21.05 -13.64
C SER A 124 29.68 19.58 -14.08
N GLU A 125 29.70 19.30 -15.38
CA GLU A 125 29.62 17.92 -15.91
C GLU A 125 30.65 16.96 -15.25
N PRO A 126 31.92 17.33 -15.03
CA PRO A 126 32.86 16.47 -14.31
C PRO A 126 32.50 16.24 -12.83
N GLN A 127 31.98 17.27 -12.15
CA GLN A 127 31.52 17.17 -10.76
C GLN A 127 30.26 16.29 -10.66
N ASP A 128 29.28 16.48 -11.54
CA ASP A 128 28.06 15.68 -11.61
C ASP A 128 28.39 14.19 -11.80
N ALA A 129 29.29 13.87 -12.71
CA ALA A 129 29.77 12.50 -12.90
C ALA A 129 30.49 11.94 -11.67
N ALA A 130 31.22 12.78 -10.91
CA ALA A 130 31.90 12.36 -9.69
C ALA A 130 30.91 12.13 -8.54
N VAL A 131 29.98 13.06 -8.31
CA VAL A 131 28.91 12.93 -7.30
C VAL A 131 28.03 11.73 -7.60
N SER A 132 27.68 11.51 -8.87
CA SER A 132 26.93 10.32 -9.30
C SER A 132 27.64 9.02 -8.94
N ARG A 133 28.96 8.93 -9.16
CA ARG A 133 29.76 7.75 -8.77
C ARG A 133 29.85 7.55 -7.25
N ILE A 134 29.95 8.64 -6.49
CA ILE A 134 29.92 8.57 -5.02
C ILE A 134 28.58 8.02 -4.54
N ILE A 135 27.46 8.52 -5.08
CA ILE A 135 26.12 8.03 -4.74
C ILE A 135 25.97 6.55 -5.13
N ASP A 136 26.43 6.14 -6.32
CA ASP A 136 26.39 4.73 -6.74
C ASP A 136 27.19 3.81 -5.82
N THR A 137 28.38 4.25 -5.41
CA THR A 137 29.23 3.50 -4.48
C THR A 137 28.57 3.37 -3.12
N TYR A 138 28.01 4.47 -2.60
CA TYR A 138 27.23 4.47 -1.36
C TYR A 138 26.04 3.50 -1.41
N LEU A 139 25.30 3.44 -2.52
CA LEU A 139 24.16 2.53 -2.66
C LEU A 139 24.59 1.05 -2.64
N ILE A 140 25.69 0.72 -3.34
CA ILE A 140 26.28 -0.63 -3.34
C ILE A 140 26.74 -1.01 -1.93
N ASP A 141 27.47 -0.12 -1.27
CA ASP A 141 27.98 -0.35 0.08
C ASP A 141 26.82 -0.47 1.09
N PHE A 142 25.74 0.28 0.89
CA PHE A 142 24.57 0.27 1.78
C PHE A 142 23.85 -1.07 1.68
N ASP A 143 23.60 -1.57 0.47
CA ASP A 143 23.00 -2.90 0.26
C ASP A 143 23.89 -4.00 0.86
N ALA A 144 25.21 -3.93 0.64
CA ALA A 144 26.16 -4.89 1.23
C ALA A 144 26.18 -4.83 2.76
N MET A 145 26.05 -3.64 3.36
CA MET A 145 25.96 -3.43 4.81
C MET A 145 24.67 -4.03 5.38
N VAL A 146 23.51 -3.75 4.76
CA VAL A 146 22.21 -4.29 5.20
C VAL A 146 22.23 -5.81 5.11
N ARG A 147 22.68 -6.41 4.00
CA ARG A 147 22.78 -7.87 3.86
C ARG A 147 23.68 -8.51 4.91
N ARG A 148 24.81 -7.86 5.22
CA ARG A 148 25.75 -8.35 6.26
C ARG A 148 25.08 -8.43 7.63
N HIS A 149 24.37 -7.38 8.05
CA HIS A 149 23.68 -7.37 9.35
C HIS A 149 22.48 -8.31 9.36
N MET A 150 21.71 -8.39 8.25
CA MET A 150 20.59 -9.33 8.15
C MET A 150 21.06 -10.79 8.22
N ALA A 151 22.24 -11.12 7.69
CA ALA A 151 22.81 -12.47 7.79
C ALA A 151 23.22 -12.85 9.23
N GLU A 152 23.37 -11.89 10.15
CA GLU A 152 23.60 -12.17 11.58
C GLU A 152 22.31 -12.57 12.31
N VAL A 153 21.14 -12.23 11.74
CA VAL A 153 19.85 -12.62 12.28
C VAL A 153 19.62 -14.09 11.94
N PRO A 154 19.44 -14.99 12.94
CA PRO A 154 19.16 -16.39 12.67
C PRO A 154 17.87 -16.52 11.86
N ASN A 155 17.91 -17.28 10.75
CA ASN A 155 16.70 -17.60 9.98
C ASN A 155 15.61 -18.13 10.91
N MET A 156 14.44 -17.48 10.93
CA MET A 156 13.33 -17.94 11.75
C MET A 156 12.74 -19.21 11.11
N PRO A 157 12.78 -20.37 11.79
CA PRO A 157 12.09 -21.57 11.30
C PRO A 157 10.59 -21.26 11.27
N GLY A 158 9.99 -21.29 10.08
CA GLY A 158 8.54 -21.13 9.90
C GLY A 158 8.04 -19.80 9.32
N LEU A 159 8.93 -18.84 9.05
CA LEU A 159 8.63 -17.68 8.20
C LEU A 159 9.12 -17.89 6.76
N MET A 160 9.00 -19.12 6.25
CA MET A 160 9.55 -19.60 4.96
C MET A 160 8.94 -18.97 3.69
N GLY A 161 8.16 -17.89 3.80
CA GLY A 161 7.68 -17.14 2.64
C GLY A 161 8.38 -15.79 2.42
N MET A 162 9.07 -15.26 3.43
CA MET A 162 9.81 -14.01 3.30
C MET A 162 11.29 -14.35 3.10
N ASP A 163 11.67 -14.65 1.86
CA ASP A 163 13.07 -14.80 1.48
C ASP A 163 13.73 -13.42 1.60
N LEU A 164 14.21 -13.08 2.81
CA LEU A 164 14.76 -11.77 3.15
C LEU A 164 15.99 -11.41 2.29
N ASP A 165 16.64 -12.42 1.69
CA ASP A 165 17.80 -12.31 0.81
C ASP A 165 17.41 -12.08 -0.66
N ARG A 166 16.19 -12.46 -1.07
CA ARG A 166 15.70 -12.23 -2.44
C ARG A 166 15.09 -10.85 -2.50
N GLY A 167 15.94 -9.87 -2.81
CA GLY A 167 15.61 -8.45 -2.80
C GLY A 167 14.25 -8.14 -3.43
N MET A 168 13.29 -7.75 -2.57
CA MET A 168 12.01 -7.16 -2.99
C MET A 168 12.15 -5.78 -3.67
N PHE A 169 13.38 -5.39 -4.02
CA PHE A 169 13.71 -4.17 -4.73
C PHE A 169 14.82 -4.47 -5.73
N ASN A 170 14.44 -4.93 -6.92
CA ASN A 170 15.11 -4.44 -8.11
C ASN A 170 14.41 -3.12 -8.44
N PRO A 171 15.05 -1.95 -8.31
CA PRO A 171 14.40 -0.66 -8.56
C PRO A 171 13.89 -0.50 -10.01
N ASP A 172 14.27 -1.40 -10.91
CA ASP A 172 13.79 -1.46 -12.29
C ASP A 172 12.66 -2.48 -12.54
N ASP A 173 12.37 -3.41 -11.61
CA ASP A 173 11.30 -4.41 -11.76
C ASP A 173 10.15 -4.12 -10.78
N ASN A 174 9.15 -3.38 -11.25
CA ASN A 174 7.94 -3.07 -10.48
C ASN A 174 6.89 -4.21 -10.52
N GLN A 175 7.30 -5.45 -10.75
CA GLN A 175 6.42 -6.62 -10.78
C GLN A 175 6.74 -7.53 -9.60
N MET A 176 5.75 -7.79 -8.75
CA MET A 176 5.83 -8.86 -7.76
C MET A 176 6.08 -10.18 -8.50
N ALA A 177 7.26 -10.78 -8.30
CA ALA A 177 7.53 -12.11 -8.83
C ALA A 177 6.61 -13.12 -8.13
N SER A 178 5.49 -13.42 -8.79
CA SER A 178 4.63 -14.55 -8.47
C SER A 178 5.49 -15.82 -8.40
N THR A 179 5.34 -16.60 -7.33
CA THR A 179 6.08 -17.85 -7.09
C THR A 179 5.63 -19.01 -8.01
N GLY A 180 5.05 -18.69 -9.17
CA GLY A 180 4.55 -19.64 -10.15
C GLY A 180 5.66 -20.27 -10.99
N ASN A 181 5.43 -21.52 -11.39
CA ASN A 181 6.21 -22.23 -12.39
C ASN A 181 6.37 -21.35 -13.65
N PRO A 182 7.60 -21.05 -14.12
CA PRO A 182 7.84 -20.10 -15.22
C PRO A 182 7.22 -20.52 -16.57
N ASP A 183 6.68 -21.73 -16.66
CA ASP A 183 6.11 -22.29 -17.88
C ASP A 183 4.62 -21.95 -18.08
N GLY A 184 3.92 -21.33 -17.11
CA GLY A 184 2.51 -20.91 -17.27
C GLY A 184 1.49 -22.05 -17.41
N ASP A 185 1.92 -23.32 -17.42
CA ASP A 185 1.06 -24.48 -17.55
C ASP A 185 0.36 -24.81 -16.23
N GLY A 186 -0.81 -24.22 -16.00
CA GLY A 186 -1.68 -24.49 -14.85
C GLY A 186 -2.92 -23.59 -14.81
N PRO A 187 -3.92 -23.90 -13.98
CA PRO A 187 -5.15 -23.11 -13.90
C PRO A 187 -4.92 -21.65 -13.48
N MET A 188 -3.84 -21.36 -12.75
CA MET A 188 -3.39 -19.98 -12.46
C MET A 188 -2.81 -19.27 -13.69
N GLY A 189 -2.08 -19.97 -14.56
CA GLY A 189 -1.56 -19.40 -15.81
C GLY A 189 -2.66 -19.17 -16.85
N GLU A 190 -3.70 -20.02 -16.88
CA GLU A 190 -4.90 -19.76 -17.67
C GLU A 190 -5.69 -18.56 -17.14
N LEU A 191 -5.81 -18.39 -15.82
CA LEU A 191 -6.43 -17.21 -15.22
C LEU A 191 -5.65 -15.94 -15.57
N ASP A 192 -4.33 -15.96 -15.44
CA ASP A 192 -3.45 -14.85 -15.79
C ASP A 192 -3.55 -14.49 -17.28
N ALA A 193 -3.52 -15.49 -18.17
CA ALA A 193 -3.70 -15.31 -19.60
C ALA A 193 -5.08 -14.72 -19.97
N LEU A 194 -6.15 -15.15 -19.28
CA LEU A 194 -7.50 -14.62 -19.47
C LEU A 194 -7.61 -13.16 -19.02
N LEU A 195 -6.98 -12.80 -17.90
CA LEU A 195 -6.93 -11.44 -17.40
C LEU A 195 -6.09 -10.54 -18.33
N GLN A 196 -4.96 -11.04 -18.82
CA GLN A 196 -4.11 -10.33 -19.78
C GLN A 196 -4.77 -10.17 -21.16
N GLU A 197 -5.53 -11.16 -21.62
CA GLU A 197 -6.33 -11.08 -22.86
C GLU A 197 -7.46 -10.04 -22.72
N ALA A 198 -8.12 -10.00 -21.56
CA ALA A 198 -9.26 -9.13 -21.30
C ALA A 198 -8.89 -7.66 -21.10
N PHE A 199 -7.77 -7.40 -20.42
CA PHE A 199 -7.40 -6.05 -19.98
C PHE A 199 -6.11 -5.53 -20.63
N GLY A 200 -5.42 -6.36 -21.44
CA GLY A 200 -4.17 -6.05 -22.12
C GLY A 200 -2.95 -6.04 -21.18
N GLU A 201 -1.74 -5.95 -21.74
CA GLU A 201 -0.48 -5.85 -20.97
C GLU A 201 -0.40 -4.61 -20.06
N ASN A 202 -1.32 -3.64 -20.23
CA ASN A 202 -1.41 -2.39 -19.47
C ASN A 202 -2.73 -2.27 -18.67
N GLY A 203 -3.52 -3.34 -18.55
CA GLY A 203 -4.74 -3.36 -17.75
C GLY A 203 -4.42 -3.20 -16.26
N GLY A 204 -5.20 -2.39 -15.54
CA GLY A 204 -5.01 -2.13 -14.11
C GLY A 204 -4.83 -3.41 -13.29
N GLY A 205 -4.03 -3.33 -12.22
CA GLY A 205 -3.65 -4.47 -11.40
C GLY A 205 -4.84 -5.32 -10.98
N VAL A 206 -4.77 -6.62 -11.27
CA VAL A 206 -5.73 -7.60 -10.78
C VAL A 206 -5.18 -8.15 -9.48
N ASP A 207 -5.83 -7.83 -8.37
CA ASP A 207 -5.49 -8.39 -7.06
C ASP A 207 -6.28 -9.69 -6.84
N VAL A 208 -5.55 -10.80 -6.78
CA VAL A 208 -6.09 -12.11 -6.37
C VAL A 208 -5.73 -12.31 -4.90
N ASP A 209 -6.72 -12.15 -4.02
CA ASP A 209 -6.54 -12.39 -2.58
C ASP A 209 -7.03 -13.79 -2.22
N LEU A 210 -6.11 -14.62 -1.72
CA LEU A 210 -6.40 -15.94 -1.17
C LEU A 210 -6.48 -15.81 0.35
N SER A 211 -7.70 -15.68 0.86
CA SER A 211 -7.94 -15.59 2.31
C SER A 211 -8.49 -16.90 2.85
N THR A 212 -7.93 -17.36 3.97
CA THR A 212 -8.45 -18.52 4.70
C THR A 212 -9.12 -18.03 5.98
N SER A 213 -10.44 -18.20 6.10
CA SER A 213 -11.20 -17.88 7.31
C SER A 213 -11.61 -19.15 8.04
N GLY A 214 -10.76 -19.63 8.95
CA GLY A 214 -11.01 -20.84 9.74
C GLY A 214 -10.52 -22.13 9.08
N PRO A 215 -10.61 -23.28 9.79
CA PRO A 215 -9.86 -24.50 9.46
C PRO A 215 -10.34 -25.24 8.19
N MET A 216 -11.37 -24.78 7.47
CA MET A 216 -11.93 -25.47 6.29
C MET A 216 -12.51 -24.54 5.20
N GLN A 217 -12.16 -23.25 5.15
CA GLN A 217 -12.69 -22.32 4.14
C GLN A 217 -11.57 -21.55 3.45
N MET A 218 -11.58 -21.56 2.12
CA MET A 218 -10.67 -20.81 1.26
C MET A 218 -11.50 -19.93 0.32
N GLY A 219 -11.42 -18.62 0.48
CA GLY A 219 -12.02 -17.66 -0.44
C GLY A 219 -10.99 -17.19 -1.46
N ILE A 220 -11.38 -17.15 -2.73
CA ILE A 220 -10.61 -16.52 -3.80
C ILE A 220 -11.34 -15.22 -4.16
N MET A 221 -10.79 -14.07 -3.79
CA MET A 221 -11.33 -12.78 -4.25
C MET A 221 -10.54 -12.33 -5.47
N ILE A 222 -11.24 -11.99 -6.56
CA ILE A 222 -10.66 -11.42 -7.78
C ILE A 222 -11.21 -10.01 -7.90
N ALA A 223 -10.40 -9.01 -7.60
CA ALA A 223 -10.76 -7.61 -7.80
C ALA A 223 -10.19 -7.13 -9.15
N VAL A 224 -11.07 -6.67 -10.05
CA VAL A 224 -10.67 -6.10 -11.35
C VAL A 224 -10.78 -4.58 -11.25
N GLY A 225 -9.65 -3.91 -11.08
CA GLY A 225 -9.57 -2.44 -11.10
C GLY A 225 -9.50 -1.89 -12.52
N GLY A 226 -10.13 -0.73 -12.76
CA GLY A 226 -9.93 0.03 -14.01
C GLY A 226 -8.48 0.58 -14.13
N PRO A 227 -8.08 1.07 -15.31
CA PRO A 227 -6.74 1.62 -15.52
C PRO A 227 -6.46 2.77 -14.54
N ASP A 228 -5.36 2.60 -13.81
CA ASP A 228 -4.80 3.54 -12.83
C ASP A 228 -4.38 4.83 -13.56
N ASP A 229 -5.06 5.96 -13.29
CA ASP A 229 -4.73 7.26 -13.84
C ASP A 229 -3.57 7.92 -13.08
N GLY A 230 -2.51 7.16 -12.79
CA GLY A 230 -1.15 7.64 -12.48
C GLY A 230 -0.95 8.51 -11.23
N GLU A 231 -2.00 8.84 -10.48
CA GLU A 231 -1.91 9.62 -9.24
C GLU A 231 -2.49 8.88 -8.01
N ASP A 232 -3.03 7.67 -8.15
CA ASP A 232 -3.66 6.88 -7.09
C ASP A 232 -2.65 6.04 -6.28
N GLY A 233 -1.71 6.71 -5.60
CA GLY A 233 -0.88 6.12 -4.53
C GLY A 233 -1.64 5.76 -3.23
N GLY A 234 -2.95 5.54 -3.32
CA GLY A 234 -3.81 5.07 -2.24
C GLY A 234 -4.39 3.73 -2.64
N GLY A 235 -3.62 2.66 -2.42
CA GLY A 235 -4.04 1.28 -2.71
C GLY A 235 -5.46 1.04 -2.21
N ALA A 236 -6.21 0.23 -2.97
CA ALA A 236 -7.55 -0.23 -2.66
C ALA A 236 -7.56 -0.96 -1.31
N GLN A 237 -7.56 -0.19 -0.22
CA GLN A 237 -7.87 -0.69 1.10
C GLN A 237 -9.38 -0.91 1.08
N ALA A 238 -9.78 -2.06 0.52
CA ALA A 238 -11.10 -2.63 0.73
C ALA A 238 -11.35 -2.55 2.23
N GLY A 239 -12.25 -1.66 2.65
CA GLY A 239 -12.58 -1.51 4.05
C GLY A 239 -12.97 -2.89 4.55
N GLY A 240 -12.17 -3.44 5.46
CA GLY A 240 -12.35 -4.74 6.08
C GLY A 240 -13.63 -4.76 6.92
N GLY A 241 -14.78 -4.65 6.27
CA GLY A 241 -16.06 -5.05 6.81
C GLY A 241 -16.02 -6.56 6.92
N GLY A 242 -15.52 -7.05 8.04
CA GLY A 242 -15.52 -8.48 8.37
C GLY A 242 -16.97 -8.96 8.39
N MET A 243 -17.45 -9.51 7.28
CA MET A 243 -18.61 -10.37 7.30
C MET A 243 -18.22 -11.60 8.12
N SER A 244 -18.93 -11.86 9.22
CA SER A 244 -18.71 -13.04 10.04
C SER A 244 -19.21 -14.27 9.29
N PHE A 245 -18.32 -15.04 8.68
CA PHE A 245 -18.62 -16.24 7.88
C PHE A 245 -18.87 -17.51 8.70
N SER A 246 -19.15 -17.39 9.99
CA SER A 246 -19.16 -18.49 10.97
C SER A 246 -20.29 -19.52 10.82
N THR A 247 -21.20 -19.39 9.86
CA THR A 247 -22.38 -20.26 9.70
C THR A 247 -22.52 -20.94 8.32
N MET A 248 -21.54 -20.82 7.43
CA MET A 248 -21.61 -21.39 6.07
C MET A 248 -20.81 -22.70 5.94
N GLU A 249 -21.29 -23.59 5.06
CA GLU A 249 -20.64 -24.87 4.72
C GLU A 249 -19.25 -24.66 4.08
N PRO A 250 -18.31 -25.61 4.23
CA PRO A 250 -16.99 -25.52 3.59
C PRO A 250 -17.12 -25.47 2.06
N GLY A 251 -16.54 -24.44 1.44
CA GLY A 251 -16.58 -24.23 -0.01
C GLY A 251 -15.63 -23.12 -0.46
N VAL A 252 -15.32 -23.10 -1.75
CA VAL A 252 -14.52 -22.03 -2.38
C VAL A 252 -15.47 -20.94 -2.86
N MET A 253 -15.33 -19.72 -2.32
CA MET A 253 -16.08 -18.56 -2.79
C MET A 253 -15.24 -17.75 -3.77
N VAL A 254 -15.88 -17.31 -4.86
CA VAL A 254 -15.27 -16.45 -5.87
C VAL A 254 -16.06 -15.16 -5.91
N ALA A 255 -15.44 -14.06 -5.46
CA ALA A 255 -16.01 -12.72 -5.62
C ALA A 255 -15.29 -12.02 -6.76
N VAL A 256 -16.05 -11.60 -7.77
CA VAL A 256 -15.54 -10.76 -8.87
C VAL A 256 -16.11 -9.37 -8.68
N ASP A 257 -15.26 -8.42 -8.28
CA ASP A 257 -15.64 -7.00 -8.15
C ASP A 257 -15.10 -6.25 -9.38
N ALA A 258 -16.01 -5.66 -10.15
CA ALA A 258 -15.64 -4.73 -11.20
C ALA A 258 -15.59 -3.35 -10.54
N GLY A 259 -14.41 -2.78 -10.37
CA GLY A 259 -14.26 -1.44 -9.81
C GLY A 259 -15.18 -0.42 -10.48
N ASP A 260 -15.52 0.64 -9.75
CA ASP A 260 -16.51 1.69 -10.08
C ASP A 260 -16.87 1.82 -11.58
N GLY A 261 -17.89 1.07 -12.02
CA GLY A 261 -18.65 1.33 -13.25
C GLY A 261 -18.18 0.65 -14.54
N ALA A 262 -17.20 -0.26 -14.50
CA ALA A 262 -16.90 -1.11 -15.66
C ALA A 262 -17.80 -2.37 -15.63
N GLU A 263 -18.66 -2.55 -16.64
CA GLU A 263 -19.34 -3.84 -16.81
C GLU A 263 -18.33 -4.87 -17.33
N ILE A 264 -18.05 -5.91 -16.55
CA ILE A 264 -17.29 -7.07 -17.03
C ILE A 264 -18.15 -7.75 -18.09
N PRO A 265 -17.67 -7.91 -19.34
CA PRO A 265 -18.42 -8.60 -20.38
C PRO A 265 -18.89 -9.98 -19.88
N GLU A 266 -20.14 -10.36 -20.13
CA GLU A 266 -20.71 -11.61 -19.60
C GLU A 266 -19.87 -12.84 -20.00
N GLU A 267 -19.31 -12.84 -21.22
CA GLU A 267 -18.37 -13.88 -21.67
C GLU A 267 -17.10 -13.95 -20.80
N LEU A 268 -16.56 -12.81 -20.37
CA LEU A 268 -15.40 -12.75 -19.49
C LEU A 268 -15.77 -13.17 -18.06
N ARG A 269 -16.97 -12.81 -17.60
CA ARG A 269 -17.50 -13.24 -16.31
C ARG A 269 -17.64 -14.76 -16.26
N GLU A 270 -18.19 -15.38 -17.30
CA GLU A 270 -18.27 -16.84 -17.43
C GLU A 270 -16.89 -17.50 -17.45
N LYS A 271 -15.93 -16.93 -18.22
CA LYS A 271 -14.53 -17.41 -18.26
C LYS A 271 -13.83 -17.33 -16.89
N LEU A 272 -14.00 -16.22 -16.17
CA LEU A 272 -13.45 -16.05 -14.82
C LEU A 272 -14.09 -17.02 -13.82
N GLN A 273 -15.40 -17.25 -13.93
CA GLN A 273 -16.09 -18.26 -13.12
C GLN A 273 -15.59 -19.68 -13.43
N GLU A 274 -15.36 -20.02 -14.69
CA GLU A 274 -14.84 -21.32 -15.10
C GLU A 274 -13.39 -21.52 -14.62
N ALA A 275 -12.52 -20.51 -14.80
CA ALA A 275 -11.15 -20.53 -14.30
C ALA A 275 -11.11 -20.69 -12.78
N ALA A 276 -11.93 -19.94 -12.05
CA ALA A 276 -12.00 -20.04 -10.60
C ALA A 276 -12.58 -21.39 -10.12
N LYS A 277 -13.56 -21.96 -10.82
CA LYS A 277 -14.04 -23.35 -10.59
C LYS A 277 -12.94 -24.37 -10.83
N LYS A 278 -12.10 -24.18 -11.85
CA LYS A 278 -10.98 -25.06 -12.15
C LYS A 278 -9.89 -24.98 -11.07
N ILE A 279 -9.57 -23.78 -10.58
CA ILE A 279 -8.67 -23.56 -9.45
C ILE A 279 -9.23 -24.22 -8.19
N ALA A 280 -10.52 -24.00 -7.89
CA ALA A 280 -11.20 -24.62 -6.76
C ALA A 280 -11.17 -26.16 -6.84
N ALA A 281 -11.47 -26.71 -8.01
CA ALA A 281 -11.44 -28.15 -8.24
C ALA A 281 -10.02 -28.73 -8.17
N ASP A 282 -8.99 -27.99 -8.61
CA ASP A 282 -7.60 -28.42 -8.53
C ASP A 282 -7.10 -28.39 -7.08
N ILE A 283 -7.46 -27.36 -6.30
CA ILE A 283 -7.19 -27.28 -4.86
C ILE A 283 -7.91 -28.41 -4.12
N GLN A 284 -9.19 -28.64 -4.41
CA GLN A 284 -9.96 -29.74 -3.82
C GLN A 284 -9.37 -31.11 -4.21
N LYS A 285 -8.98 -31.29 -5.47
CA LYS A 285 -8.32 -32.51 -5.96
C LYS A 285 -6.97 -32.71 -5.28
N GLN A 286 -6.18 -31.66 -5.09
CA GLN A 286 -4.92 -31.74 -4.32
C GLN A 286 -5.18 -32.09 -2.85
N MET A 287 -6.28 -31.62 -2.26
CA MET A 287 -6.70 -32.03 -0.91
C MET A 287 -7.16 -33.49 -0.85
N GLU A 288 -7.89 -33.97 -1.85
CA GLU A 288 -8.39 -35.36 -1.95
C GLU A 288 -7.26 -36.35 -2.27
N GLU A 289 -6.41 -36.05 -3.25
CA GLU A 289 -5.23 -36.85 -3.63
C GLU A 289 -4.15 -36.83 -2.52
N GLY A 290 -4.08 -35.75 -1.76
CA GLY A 290 -3.28 -35.67 -0.54
C GLY A 290 -3.85 -36.46 0.65
N GLY A 291 -5.11 -36.93 0.59
CA GLY A 291 -5.84 -37.49 1.73
C GLY A 291 -5.81 -39.02 1.90
N GLU A 292 -5.39 -39.80 0.90
CA GLU A 292 -5.52 -41.28 0.96
C GLU A 292 -4.36 -42.03 1.67
N GLY A 293 -3.47 -41.35 2.39
CA GLY A 293 -2.56 -42.07 3.31
C GLY A 293 -1.25 -41.39 3.69
N GLY A 294 -0.94 -40.24 3.10
CA GLY A 294 -0.05 -39.27 3.75
C GLY A 294 -0.95 -38.30 4.49
N ALA A 295 -0.64 -37.96 5.74
CA ALA A 295 -1.05 -36.63 6.19
C ALA A 295 -0.56 -35.63 5.13
N PHE A 296 -1.26 -34.52 4.90
CA PHE A 296 -0.69 -33.36 4.21
C PHE A 296 0.46 -32.81 5.07
N THR A 297 1.54 -33.58 5.19
CA THR A 297 2.88 -33.07 5.38
C THR A 297 3.14 -32.36 4.06
N VAL A 298 2.83 -31.06 4.00
CA VAL A 298 3.62 -30.16 3.17
C VAL A 298 5.04 -30.63 3.41
N GLY A 299 5.71 -31.15 2.38
CA GLY A 299 7.07 -31.71 2.48
C GLY A 299 8.12 -30.65 2.83
N GLY A 300 7.71 -29.57 3.48
CA GLY A 300 8.58 -28.72 4.26
C GLY A 300 9.17 -29.53 5.42
N PRO A 301 10.42 -29.23 5.81
CA PRO A 301 11.05 -29.83 6.97
C PRO A 301 10.10 -29.75 8.18
N GLU A 302 10.02 -30.82 8.98
CA GLU A 302 9.24 -30.84 10.23
C GLU A 302 9.43 -29.52 10.98
N MET A 303 8.38 -28.69 10.98
CA MET A 303 8.37 -27.42 11.70
C MET A 303 8.39 -27.75 13.17
N ARG A 304 9.57 -27.75 13.77
CA ARG A 304 9.66 -27.77 15.23
C ARG A 304 8.93 -26.54 15.75
N PRO A 305 7.97 -26.68 16.68
CA PRO A 305 7.38 -25.54 17.33
C PRO A 305 8.51 -24.73 17.97
N VAL A 306 8.69 -23.50 17.50
CA VAL A 306 9.67 -22.58 18.06
C VAL A 306 9.13 -22.13 19.41
N SER A 307 9.96 -22.21 20.45
CA SER A 307 9.55 -21.79 21.80
C SER A 307 9.36 -20.26 21.86
N ILE A 308 8.55 -19.78 22.81
CA ILE A 308 8.40 -18.34 23.07
C ILE A 308 9.75 -17.69 23.35
N GLU A 309 10.62 -18.36 24.12
CA GLU A 309 11.96 -17.88 24.43
C GLU A 309 12.81 -17.71 23.16
N GLU A 310 12.70 -18.62 22.18
CA GLU A 310 13.36 -18.49 20.88
C GLU A 310 12.79 -17.34 20.05
N HIS A 311 11.47 -17.14 20.03
CA HIS A 311 10.84 -15.99 19.37
C HIS A 311 11.28 -14.66 19.99
N GLN A 312 11.33 -14.57 21.32
CA GLN A 312 11.80 -13.38 22.05
C GLN A 312 13.29 -13.12 21.76
N ALA A 313 14.13 -14.15 21.81
CA ALA A 313 15.55 -14.03 21.49
C ALA A 313 15.76 -13.60 20.02
N HIS A 314 14.92 -14.07 19.09
CA HIS A 314 14.98 -13.64 17.70
C HIS A 314 14.52 -12.18 17.54
N ALA A 315 13.42 -11.78 18.16
CA ALA A 315 12.94 -10.40 18.13
C ALA A 315 13.98 -9.43 18.73
N GLN A 316 14.64 -9.82 19.82
CA GLN A 316 15.74 -9.04 20.40
C GLN A 316 16.92 -8.90 19.43
N LYS A 317 17.34 -10.01 18.77
CA LYS A 317 18.40 -9.95 17.75
C LYS A 317 18.02 -9.07 16.56
N MET A 318 16.75 -9.04 16.18
CA MET A 318 16.24 -8.15 15.14
C MET A 318 16.34 -6.68 15.53
N LEU A 319 16.03 -6.33 16.78
CA LEU A 319 16.21 -4.97 17.31
C LEU A 319 17.69 -4.58 17.35
N GLU A 320 18.56 -5.47 17.84
CA GLU A 320 20.01 -5.22 17.85
C GLU A 320 20.59 -5.05 16.43
N CYS A 321 20.08 -5.84 15.47
CA CYS A 321 20.43 -5.71 14.05
C CYS A 321 19.96 -4.36 13.48
N ALA A 322 18.73 -3.96 13.77
CA ALA A 322 18.18 -2.68 13.38
C ALA A 322 19.02 -1.50 13.90
N ASP A 323 19.40 -1.52 15.18
CA ASP A 323 20.24 -0.49 15.80
C ASP A 323 21.61 -0.38 15.12
N LYS A 324 22.23 -1.53 14.80
CA LYS A 324 23.50 -1.56 14.05
C LYS A 324 23.36 -0.97 12.65
N ILE A 325 22.30 -1.33 11.92
CA ILE A 325 22.05 -0.80 10.57
C ILE A 325 21.84 0.70 10.63
N GLU A 326 21.04 1.22 11.56
CA GLU A 326 20.82 2.67 11.69
C GLU A 326 22.13 3.41 12.04
N ALA A 327 22.97 2.85 12.91
CA ALA A 327 24.27 3.43 13.25
C ALA A 327 25.22 3.45 12.03
N ASP A 328 25.36 2.34 11.31
CA ASP A 328 26.20 2.26 10.11
C ASP A 328 25.66 3.13 8.98
N LYS A 329 24.34 3.15 8.79
CA LYS A 329 23.66 4.04 7.84
C LYS A 329 23.98 5.51 8.12
N ALA A 330 23.91 5.94 9.38
CA ALA A 330 24.27 7.29 9.77
C ALA A 330 25.76 7.61 9.50
N ALA A 331 26.66 6.66 9.75
CA ALA A 331 28.08 6.80 9.44
C ALA A 331 28.35 6.90 7.92
N MET A 332 27.70 6.06 7.11
CA MET A 332 27.78 6.10 5.65
C MET A 332 27.21 7.40 5.07
N ARG A 333 26.09 7.88 5.62
CA ARG A 333 25.52 9.19 5.27
C ARG A 333 26.54 10.30 5.52
N ALA A 334 27.18 10.31 6.69
CA ALA A 334 28.19 11.31 7.03
C ALA A 334 29.42 11.25 6.10
N ALA A 335 29.88 10.04 5.76
CA ALA A 335 30.98 9.83 4.82
C ALA A 335 30.65 10.36 3.41
N LEU A 336 29.49 9.99 2.85
CA LEU A 336 29.04 10.50 1.55
C LEU A 336 28.96 12.02 1.54
N VAL A 337 28.36 12.63 2.58
CA VAL A 337 28.24 14.09 2.67
C VAL A 337 29.62 14.75 2.68
N ALA A 338 30.55 14.23 3.47
CA ALA A 338 31.91 14.75 3.54
C ALA A 338 32.65 14.63 2.20
N GLU A 339 32.52 13.50 1.49
CA GLU A 339 33.13 13.28 0.18
C GLU A 339 32.55 14.21 -0.89
N VAL A 340 31.23 14.36 -0.93
CA VAL A 340 30.58 15.30 -1.86
C VAL A 340 31.05 16.72 -1.57
N GLN A 341 31.04 17.17 -0.31
CA GLN A 341 31.47 18.53 0.06
C GLN A 341 32.94 18.82 -0.30
N GLN A 342 33.82 17.82 -0.29
CA GLN A 342 35.22 17.98 -0.72
C GLN A 342 35.37 18.26 -2.23
N LEU A 343 34.38 17.88 -3.05
CA LEU A 343 34.38 18.13 -4.49
C LEU A 343 33.78 19.50 -4.88
N LEU A 344 33.12 20.18 -3.94
CA LEU A 344 32.39 21.42 -4.19
C LEU A 344 33.31 22.63 -4.07
N ALA A 345 33.07 23.62 -4.93
CA ALA A 345 33.62 24.96 -4.76
C ALA A 345 32.95 25.69 -3.58
N GLU A 346 33.56 26.78 -3.09
CA GLU A 346 33.03 27.55 -1.96
C GLU A 346 31.61 28.06 -2.24
N GLU A 347 31.35 28.57 -3.44
CA GLU A 347 30.02 29.05 -3.85
C GLU A 347 28.97 27.93 -3.94
N GLN A 348 29.39 26.69 -4.17
CA GLN A 348 28.51 25.52 -4.17
C GLN A 348 28.25 25.04 -2.74
N LEU A 349 29.23 25.15 -1.84
CA LEU A 349 29.06 24.86 -0.41
C LEU A 349 28.05 25.82 0.24
N GLU A 350 28.00 27.08 -0.17
CA GLU A 350 26.97 28.03 0.28
C GLU A 350 25.54 27.60 -0.08
N ARG A 351 25.38 26.75 -1.12
CA ARG A 351 24.08 26.19 -1.54
C ARG A 351 23.73 24.89 -0.85
N TRP A 352 24.64 24.32 -0.07
CA TRP A 352 24.40 23.08 0.66
C TRP A 352 23.13 23.11 1.53
N PRO A 353 22.84 24.20 2.29
CA PRO A 353 21.60 24.28 3.04
C PRO A 353 20.36 24.20 2.16
N ALA A 354 20.39 24.73 0.93
CA ALA A 354 19.26 24.63 -0.01
C ALA A 354 19.04 23.19 -0.47
N LEU A 355 20.13 22.47 -0.79
CA LEU A 355 20.06 21.05 -1.11
C LEU A 355 19.44 20.24 0.03
N GLU A 356 19.86 20.46 1.27
CA GLU A 356 19.31 19.74 2.43
C GLU A 356 17.80 19.97 2.58
N ARG A 357 17.33 21.21 2.38
CA ARG A 357 15.90 21.53 2.43
C ARG A 357 15.13 20.79 1.35
N VAL A 358 15.63 20.77 0.11
CA VAL A 358 14.97 20.06 -1.01
C VAL A 358 14.92 18.56 -0.73
N LEU A 359 16.02 17.96 -0.28
CA LEU A 359 16.05 16.53 0.05
C LEU A 359 15.11 16.18 1.19
N LEU A 360 15.07 16.99 2.26
CA LEU A 360 14.15 16.77 3.39
C LEU A 360 12.69 16.88 2.94
N ARG A 361 12.36 17.91 2.14
CA ARG A 361 11.03 18.12 1.56
C ARG A 361 10.61 16.91 0.74
N VAL A 362 11.40 16.52 -0.26
CA VAL A 362 11.07 15.42 -1.18
C VAL A 362 10.87 14.10 -0.44
N LYS A 363 11.71 13.79 0.55
CA LYS A 363 11.69 12.49 1.24
C LYS A 363 10.66 12.39 2.35
N THR A 364 10.40 13.48 3.05
CA THR A 364 9.63 13.41 4.31
C THR A 364 8.29 14.11 4.24
N LEU A 365 8.08 15.08 3.36
CA LEU A 365 6.77 15.71 3.18
C LEU A 365 5.68 14.69 2.78
N PRO A 366 5.91 13.71 1.88
CA PRO A 366 4.90 12.71 1.51
C PRO A 366 4.43 11.81 2.67
N ARG A 367 5.21 11.73 3.76
CA ARG A 367 4.86 10.99 5.00
C ARG A 367 3.79 11.71 5.84
N GLY A 368 3.25 12.83 5.36
CA GLY A 368 2.12 13.49 5.99
C GLY A 368 0.92 12.53 6.17
N ARG A 369 0.13 12.76 7.21
CA ARG A 369 -1.08 11.98 7.50
C ARG A 369 -2.33 12.86 7.49
N LEU A 370 -2.17 14.18 7.52
CA LEU A 370 -3.27 15.13 7.42
C LEU A 370 -3.41 15.66 5.99
N ASP A 371 -4.64 15.91 5.54
CA ASP A 371 -4.90 16.68 4.33
C ASP A 371 -4.30 18.07 4.47
N GLY A 372 -3.64 18.55 3.42
CA GLY A 372 -2.86 19.79 3.39
C GLY A 372 -1.43 19.68 3.92
N GLU A 373 -1.10 18.68 4.75
CA GLU A 373 0.26 18.48 5.26
C GLU A 373 1.25 18.11 4.14
N LYS A 374 0.81 17.31 3.16
CA LYS A 374 1.65 16.83 2.05
C LYS A 374 1.85 17.84 0.91
N THR A 375 1.24 19.02 1.00
CA THR A 375 1.26 20.02 -0.08
C THR A 375 2.67 20.56 -0.30
N ASP A 376 3.21 20.40 -1.50
CA ASP A 376 4.50 20.98 -1.90
C ASP A 376 4.25 22.18 -2.82
N LEU A 377 4.34 23.40 -2.29
CA LEU A 377 4.07 24.61 -3.06
C LEU A 377 5.08 24.84 -4.19
N VAL A 378 6.30 24.29 -4.09
CA VAL A 378 7.30 24.39 -5.17
C VAL A 378 6.84 23.56 -6.37
N LYS A 379 6.34 22.34 -6.13
CA LYS A 379 5.75 21.50 -7.19
C LYS A 379 4.49 22.11 -7.78
N VAL A 380 3.66 22.77 -6.96
CA VAL A 380 2.46 23.48 -7.44
C VAL A 380 2.86 24.59 -8.41
N VAL A 381 3.80 25.45 -8.03
CA VAL A 381 4.28 26.55 -8.87
C VAL A 381 4.92 26.05 -10.17
N ASP A 382 5.72 24.99 -10.09
CA ASP A 382 6.38 24.36 -11.25
C ASP A 382 5.35 23.88 -12.29
N ARG A 383 4.29 23.19 -11.84
CA ARG A 383 3.20 22.71 -12.72
C ARG A 383 2.39 23.83 -13.38
N MET A 384 2.37 25.02 -12.79
CA MET A 384 1.57 26.14 -13.31
C MET A 384 2.25 26.88 -14.47
N GLU A 385 3.52 26.60 -14.75
CA GLU A 385 4.30 27.24 -15.82
C GLU A 385 4.18 28.78 -15.77
N LEU A 386 4.37 29.34 -14.57
CA LEU A 386 4.33 30.79 -14.38
C LEU A 386 5.40 31.49 -15.23
N THR A 387 5.09 32.69 -15.69
CA THR A 387 6.03 33.54 -16.43
C THR A 387 7.20 33.96 -15.53
N GLU A 388 8.34 34.29 -16.14
CA GLU A 388 9.53 34.77 -15.40
C GLU A 388 9.22 35.98 -14.49
N ALA A 389 8.34 36.88 -14.95
CA ALA A 389 7.91 38.04 -14.16
C ALA A 389 7.06 37.64 -12.93
N GLU A 390 6.17 36.67 -13.08
CA GLU A 390 5.36 36.13 -11.97
C GLU A 390 6.24 35.37 -10.97
N LEU A 391 7.19 34.55 -11.47
CA LEU A 391 8.17 33.84 -10.63
C LEU A 391 9.03 34.81 -9.83
N ALA A 392 9.56 35.86 -10.48
CA ALA A 392 10.32 36.91 -9.80
C ALA A 392 9.48 37.64 -8.73
N ALA A 393 8.16 37.77 -8.93
CA ALA A 393 7.27 38.40 -7.95
C ALA A 393 7.05 37.55 -6.69
N ILE A 394 7.22 36.22 -6.77
CA ILE A 394 6.99 35.28 -5.66
C ILE A 394 8.27 34.63 -5.10
N GLU A 395 9.43 34.89 -5.71
CA GLU A 395 10.72 34.27 -5.35
C GLU A 395 11.06 34.38 -3.86
N ALA A 396 10.85 35.57 -3.28
CA ALA A 396 11.10 35.81 -1.86
C ALA A 396 10.14 35.00 -0.96
N ASP A 397 8.87 34.89 -1.35
CA ASP A 397 7.84 34.15 -0.61
C ASP A 397 8.09 32.63 -0.69
N LEU A 398 8.53 32.12 -1.85
CA LEU A 398 8.97 30.72 -2.02
C LEU A 398 10.22 30.40 -1.19
N SER A 399 11.21 31.29 -1.19
CA SER A 399 12.41 31.11 -0.36
C SER A 399 12.07 31.05 1.13
N SER A 400 11.17 31.94 1.58
CA SER A 400 10.66 31.96 2.95
C SER A 400 9.88 30.70 3.31
N TYR A 401 9.07 30.20 2.35
CA TYR A 401 8.34 28.94 2.49
C TYR A 401 9.27 27.77 2.72
N GLU A 402 10.32 27.60 1.90
CA GLU A 402 11.25 26.47 2.04
C GLU A 402 11.94 26.45 3.40
N ILE A 403 12.35 27.61 3.90
CA ILE A 403 13.00 27.74 5.22
C ILE A 403 12.02 27.37 6.34
N SER A 404 10.80 27.90 6.29
CA SER A 404 9.76 27.64 7.31
C SER A 404 9.32 26.18 7.29
N LEU A 405 9.22 25.59 6.10
CA LEU A 405 8.86 24.19 5.91
C LEU A 405 9.97 23.26 6.43
N ASP A 406 11.23 23.55 6.15
CA ASP A 406 12.37 22.76 6.66
C ASP A 406 12.38 22.71 8.19
N ASP A 407 12.23 23.85 8.87
CA ASP A 407 12.17 23.91 10.34
C ASP A 407 10.98 23.10 10.88
N ALA A 408 9.79 23.24 10.28
CA ALA A 408 8.60 22.49 10.68
C ALA A 408 8.77 20.97 10.46
N LEU A 409 9.33 20.56 9.32
CA LEU A 409 9.60 19.16 9.00
C LEU A 409 10.65 18.55 9.93
N ARG A 410 11.73 19.26 10.25
CA ARG A 410 12.76 18.78 11.19
C ARG A 410 12.17 18.56 12.58
N ARG A 411 11.37 19.50 13.09
CA ARG A 411 10.70 19.36 14.39
C ARG A 411 9.74 18.18 14.41
N ARG A 412 8.94 18.01 13.34
CA ARG A 412 8.03 16.88 13.19
C ARG A 412 8.78 15.55 13.15
N ASN A 413 9.77 15.42 12.26
CA ASN A 413 10.48 14.16 12.04
C ASN A 413 11.25 13.74 13.30
N ALA A 414 12.00 14.66 13.92
CA ALA A 414 12.73 14.38 15.15
C ALA A 414 11.81 13.88 16.28
N PHE A 415 10.60 14.43 16.40
CA PHE A 415 9.65 13.94 17.41
C PHE A 415 9.03 12.59 17.04
N LEU A 416 8.65 12.39 15.77
CA LEU A 416 7.95 11.17 15.34
C LEU A 416 8.85 9.94 15.38
N ASP A 417 10.13 10.08 15.05
CA ASP A 417 11.09 8.98 15.09
C ASP A 417 11.24 8.41 16.52
N ASP A 418 11.15 9.27 17.54
CA ASP A 418 11.25 8.89 18.95
C ASP A 418 9.89 8.52 19.59
N ALA A 419 8.80 9.17 19.16
CA ALA A 419 7.51 9.07 19.83
C ALA A 419 6.76 7.78 19.50
N GLN A 420 6.89 7.23 18.28
CA GLN A 420 6.11 6.07 17.88
C GLN A 420 6.38 4.83 18.76
N PRO A 421 7.65 4.41 18.99
CA PRO A 421 7.92 3.28 19.87
C PRO A 421 7.42 3.50 21.30
N GLN A 422 7.50 4.74 21.80
CA GLN A 422 7.02 5.10 23.14
C GLN A 422 5.50 5.04 23.24
N ILE A 423 4.76 5.48 22.21
CA ILE A 423 3.30 5.35 22.16
C ILE A 423 2.92 3.88 22.24
N ASP A 424 3.58 3.02 21.47
CA ASP A 424 3.29 1.59 21.44
C ASP A 424 3.58 0.92 22.80
N GLU A 425 4.70 1.25 23.44
CA GLU A 425 5.05 0.78 24.80
C GLU A 425 4.04 1.26 25.86
N LEU A 426 3.63 2.53 25.81
CA LEU A 426 2.65 3.10 26.73
C LEU A 426 1.27 2.46 26.55
N MET A 427 0.88 2.17 25.32
CA MET A 427 -0.36 1.45 25.02
C MET A 427 -0.35 0.02 25.56
N GLN A 428 0.78 -0.69 25.43
CA GLN A 428 0.93 -2.05 25.95
C GLN A 428 0.92 -2.10 27.49
N SER A 429 1.50 -1.09 28.13
CA SER A 429 1.53 -0.99 29.60
C SER A 429 0.26 -0.40 30.22
N GLY A 430 -0.80 -0.17 29.42
CA GLY A 430 -2.07 0.40 29.89
C GLY A 430 -1.98 1.88 30.29
N GLN A 431 -0.91 2.58 29.93
CA GLN A 431 -0.68 3.99 30.23
C GLN A 431 -1.28 4.90 29.14
N HIS A 432 -2.57 4.71 28.85
CA HIS A 432 -3.28 5.36 27.74
C HIS A 432 -3.20 6.90 27.78
N ASP A 433 -3.33 7.52 28.96
CA ASP A 433 -3.25 8.98 29.09
C ASP A 433 -1.92 9.55 28.59
N LYS A 434 -0.80 8.87 28.88
CA LYS A 434 0.52 9.30 28.40
C LYS A 434 0.69 9.07 26.90
N ALA A 435 0.14 7.98 26.37
CA ALA A 435 0.13 7.74 24.93
C ALA A 435 -0.65 8.85 24.21
N LEU A 436 -1.80 9.26 24.77
CA LEU A 436 -2.61 10.37 24.27
C LEU A 436 -1.84 11.70 24.27
N ASP A 437 -1.08 12.02 25.31
CA ASP A 437 -0.23 13.22 25.34
C ASP A 437 0.82 13.24 24.22
N LEU A 438 1.46 12.09 23.94
CA LEU A 438 2.42 11.95 22.84
C LEU A 438 1.74 12.10 21.48
N VAL A 439 0.56 11.51 21.30
CA VAL A 439 -0.23 11.63 20.07
C VAL A 439 -0.70 13.07 19.84
N ASP A 440 -1.16 13.76 20.87
CA ASP A 440 -1.57 15.16 20.76
C ASP A 440 -0.38 16.07 20.43
N ARG A 441 0.81 15.75 20.93
CA ARG A 441 2.05 16.44 20.52
C ARG A 441 2.43 16.13 19.07
N ALA A 442 2.36 14.86 18.64
CA ALA A 442 2.61 14.46 17.24
C ALA A 442 1.67 15.20 16.28
N THR A 443 0.37 15.19 16.60
CA THR A 443 -0.68 15.89 15.84
C THR A 443 -0.39 17.38 15.74
N ARG A 444 -0.02 18.07 16.83
CA ARG A 444 0.32 19.50 16.79
C ARG A 444 1.47 19.80 15.84
N LEU A 445 2.50 18.96 15.80
CA LEU A 445 3.63 19.13 14.87
C LEU A 445 3.22 18.91 13.41
N ARG A 446 2.34 17.94 13.13
CA ARG A 446 1.76 17.74 11.79
C ARG A 446 0.89 18.93 11.35
N VAL A 447 0.06 19.45 12.26
CA VAL A 447 -0.74 20.65 12.02
C VAL A 447 0.16 21.86 11.74
N ALA A 448 1.30 21.99 12.41
CA ALA A 448 2.26 23.07 12.14
C ALA A 448 2.81 23.03 10.70
N VAL A 449 3.17 21.84 10.17
CA VAL A 449 3.60 21.68 8.77
C VAL A 449 2.47 22.09 7.81
N ARG A 450 1.24 21.62 8.05
CA ARG A 450 0.06 22.01 7.27
C ARG A 450 -0.18 23.52 7.30
N GLU A 451 0.04 24.15 8.45
CA GLU A 451 -0.17 25.58 8.62
C GLU A 451 0.87 26.41 7.85
N VAL A 452 2.14 25.99 7.84
CA VAL A 452 3.19 26.60 7.00
C VAL A 452 2.76 26.57 5.53
N ASN A 453 2.29 25.41 5.04
CA ASN A 453 1.80 25.29 3.66
C ASN A 453 0.66 26.28 3.38
N ARG A 454 -0.34 26.37 4.27
CA ARG A 454 -1.48 27.26 4.09
C ARG A 454 -1.08 28.74 4.08
N GLN A 455 -0.29 29.16 5.07
CA GLN A 455 0.12 30.56 5.21
C GLN A 455 0.93 31.04 4.01
N HIS A 456 1.86 30.22 3.51
CA HIS A 456 2.65 30.58 2.34
C HIS A 456 1.86 30.51 1.04
N ALA A 457 0.88 29.60 0.92
CA ALA A 457 -0.04 29.61 -0.21
C ALA A 457 -0.82 30.95 -0.28
N ASP A 458 -1.34 31.44 0.85
CA ASP A 458 -2.05 32.72 0.90
C ASP A 458 -1.14 33.90 0.53
N GLN A 459 0.13 33.88 0.97
CA GLN A 459 1.12 34.91 0.64
C GLN A 459 1.45 34.93 -0.86
N ILE A 460 1.74 33.76 -1.44
CA ILE A 460 2.04 33.63 -2.88
C ILE A 460 0.83 34.07 -3.71
N ALA A 461 -0.36 33.60 -3.36
CA ALA A 461 -1.60 33.99 -4.04
C ALA A 461 -1.81 35.51 -4.05
N ALA A 462 -1.47 36.21 -2.96
CA ALA A 462 -1.59 37.66 -2.85
C ALA A 462 -0.65 38.44 -3.79
N ARG A 463 0.45 37.84 -4.26
CA ARG A 463 1.40 38.44 -5.21
C ARG A 463 1.01 38.28 -6.67
N LEU A 464 0.23 37.26 -6.99
CA LEU A 464 -0.23 36.98 -8.35
C LEU A 464 -1.36 37.94 -8.75
N ASP A 465 -1.52 38.18 -10.06
CA ASP A 465 -2.67 38.92 -10.59
C ASP A 465 -3.98 38.14 -10.35
N PRO A 466 -5.16 38.78 -10.45
CA PRO A 466 -6.43 38.14 -10.09
C PRO A 466 -6.75 36.84 -10.83
N VAL A 467 -6.36 36.71 -12.10
CA VAL A 467 -6.64 35.51 -12.90
C VAL A 467 -5.73 34.38 -12.44
N ARG A 468 -4.42 34.62 -12.43
CA ARG A 468 -3.44 33.62 -11.97
C ARG A 468 -3.61 33.24 -10.51
N ARG A 469 -4.04 34.18 -9.67
CA ARG A 469 -4.37 33.92 -8.26
C ARG A 469 -5.48 32.88 -8.14
N ALA A 470 -6.54 32.99 -8.94
CA ALA A 470 -7.65 32.03 -8.90
C ALA A 470 -7.16 30.62 -9.31
N ASP A 471 -6.39 30.53 -10.40
CA ASP A 471 -5.80 29.27 -10.87
C ASP A 471 -4.85 28.66 -9.84
N PHE A 472 -4.02 29.48 -9.19
CA PHE A 472 -3.10 29.04 -8.15
C PHE A 472 -3.84 28.50 -6.93
N VAL A 473 -4.87 29.22 -6.46
CA VAL A 473 -5.69 28.77 -5.34
C VAL A 473 -6.40 27.46 -5.65
N ASP A 474 -6.95 27.29 -6.85
CA ASP A 474 -7.56 26.01 -7.27
C ASP A 474 -6.52 24.87 -7.28
N THR A 475 -5.34 25.12 -7.84
CA THR A 475 -4.28 24.11 -7.95
C THR A 475 -3.74 23.70 -6.57
N VAL A 476 -3.55 24.67 -5.65
CA VAL A 476 -3.21 24.38 -4.26
C VAL A 476 -4.32 23.58 -3.59
N ASN A 477 -5.58 23.97 -3.74
CA ASN A 477 -6.72 23.27 -3.14
C ASN A 477 -6.78 21.80 -3.58
N ARG A 478 -6.59 21.51 -4.88
CA ARG A 478 -6.53 20.14 -5.41
C ARG A 478 -5.36 19.34 -4.84
N ALA A 479 -4.18 19.95 -4.74
CA ALA A 479 -3.00 19.29 -4.18
C ALA A 479 -3.13 19.05 -2.66
N SER A 480 -3.74 19.99 -1.93
CA SER A 480 -3.91 19.92 -0.48
C SER A 480 -5.05 18.99 -0.04
N PHE A 481 -6.16 18.99 -0.78
CA PHE A 481 -7.39 18.27 -0.43
C PHE A 481 -7.90 17.46 -1.63
N PRO A 482 -7.14 16.46 -2.12
CA PRO A 482 -7.50 15.72 -3.33
C PRO A 482 -8.88 15.06 -3.21
N ARG A 483 -9.25 14.56 -2.02
CA ARG A 483 -10.58 13.95 -1.78
C ARG A 483 -11.74 14.95 -1.93
N VAL A 484 -11.49 16.23 -1.67
CA VAL A 484 -12.49 17.30 -1.79
C VAL A 484 -12.61 17.74 -3.24
N TYR A 485 -11.50 18.03 -3.91
CA TYR A 485 -11.54 18.66 -5.23
C TYR A 485 -11.35 17.68 -6.41
N ARG A 486 -11.26 16.35 -6.18
CA ARG A 486 -11.31 15.34 -7.25
C ARG A 486 -12.60 15.52 -8.07
N PRO A 487 -12.55 15.44 -9.42
CA PRO A 487 -13.75 15.48 -10.24
C PRO A 487 -14.77 14.42 -9.80
N THR A 488 -16.02 14.82 -9.62
CA THR A 488 -17.10 13.89 -9.24
C THR A 488 -17.70 13.21 -10.47
N PRO A 489 -18.46 12.11 -10.28
CA PRO A 489 -19.29 11.57 -11.35
C PRO A 489 -20.20 12.62 -11.99
N GLY A 490 -20.80 13.52 -11.19
CA GLY A 490 -21.64 14.62 -11.69
C GLY A 490 -20.89 15.57 -12.64
N GLN A 491 -19.70 16.04 -12.25
CA GLN A 491 -18.88 16.90 -13.12
C GLN A 491 -18.48 16.20 -14.42
N ARG A 492 -18.06 14.93 -14.34
CA ARG A 492 -17.69 14.16 -15.53
C ARG A 492 -18.89 13.96 -16.46
N ALA A 493 -20.08 13.72 -15.91
CA ALA A 493 -21.30 13.60 -16.68
C ALA A 493 -21.68 14.90 -17.39
N PHE A 494 -21.62 16.06 -16.72
CA PHE A 494 -21.88 17.36 -17.34
C PHE A 494 -20.86 17.69 -18.44
N ALA A 495 -19.57 17.51 -18.16
CA ALA A 495 -18.50 17.73 -19.14
C ALA A 495 -18.73 16.85 -20.37
N ARG A 496 -18.98 15.56 -20.16
CA ARG A 496 -19.22 14.61 -21.25
C ARG A 496 -20.50 14.93 -22.03
N ALA A 497 -21.56 15.36 -21.37
CA ALA A 497 -22.80 15.76 -22.02
C ALA A 497 -22.57 16.95 -22.96
N LEU A 498 -21.84 17.97 -22.54
CA LEU A 498 -21.54 19.14 -23.38
C LEU A 498 -20.64 18.82 -24.59
N GLU A 499 -19.86 17.74 -24.53
CA GLU A 499 -19.07 17.24 -25.65
C GLU A 499 -19.89 16.49 -26.71
N LEU A 500 -21.17 16.18 -26.45
CA LEU A 500 -22.00 15.47 -27.43
C LEU A 500 -22.28 16.35 -28.66
N ASP A 501 -22.00 15.81 -29.84
CA ASP A 501 -22.17 16.51 -31.13
C ASP A 501 -23.65 16.59 -31.57
N ASP A 502 -24.51 15.71 -31.06
CA ASP A 502 -25.91 15.57 -31.46
C ASP A 502 -26.90 16.37 -30.57
N LEU A 503 -26.40 17.31 -29.76
CA LEU A 503 -27.24 18.22 -28.97
C LEU A 503 -27.82 19.36 -29.80
N SER A 504 -29.10 19.66 -29.60
CA SER A 504 -29.66 20.94 -30.07
C SER A 504 -29.09 22.11 -29.28
N ASP A 505 -29.08 23.31 -29.87
CA ASP A 505 -28.58 24.53 -29.21
C ASP A 505 -29.33 24.83 -27.90
N GLU A 506 -30.63 24.56 -27.87
CA GLU A 506 -31.49 24.74 -26.69
C GLU A 506 -31.13 23.77 -25.56
N VAL A 507 -30.92 22.49 -25.89
CA VAL A 507 -30.51 21.48 -24.90
C VAL A 507 -29.10 21.79 -24.38
N ARG A 508 -28.17 22.16 -25.27
CA ARG A 508 -26.81 22.55 -24.88
C ARG A 508 -26.82 23.75 -23.93
N ALA A 509 -27.62 24.78 -24.23
CA ALA A 509 -27.77 25.94 -23.35
C ALA A 509 -28.35 25.55 -21.98
N THR A 510 -29.36 24.67 -21.97
CA THR A 510 -29.97 24.14 -20.74
C THR A 510 -28.95 23.39 -19.88
N ILE A 511 -28.15 22.50 -20.48
CA ILE A 511 -27.11 21.74 -19.78
C ILE A 511 -26.04 22.67 -19.20
N ALA A 512 -25.63 23.70 -19.94
CA ALA A 512 -24.65 24.68 -19.47
C ALA A 512 -25.18 25.50 -18.28
N GLU A 513 -26.45 25.89 -18.28
CA GLU A 513 -27.09 26.55 -17.13
C GLU A 513 -27.16 25.62 -15.91
N MET A 514 -27.57 24.36 -16.12
CA MET A 514 -27.60 23.34 -15.07
C MET A 514 -26.21 23.10 -14.46
N GLN A 515 -25.17 23.04 -15.29
CA GLN A 515 -23.79 22.89 -14.82
C GLN A 515 -23.37 24.08 -13.94
N GLN A 516 -23.70 25.31 -14.32
CA GLN A 516 -23.38 26.49 -13.50
C GLN A 516 -24.05 26.45 -12.12
N VAL A 517 -25.32 26.04 -12.05
CA VAL A 517 -26.03 25.86 -10.78
C VAL A 517 -25.39 24.75 -9.95
N TYR A 518 -25.11 23.61 -10.58
CA TYR A 518 -24.44 22.49 -9.93
C TYR A 518 -23.07 22.89 -9.36
N ASP A 519 -22.22 23.55 -10.14
CA ASP A 519 -20.88 23.97 -9.71
C ASP A 519 -20.96 24.97 -8.55
N LEU A 520 -21.94 25.89 -8.54
CA LEU A 520 -22.16 26.81 -7.42
C LEU A 520 -22.54 26.08 -6.12
N GLU A 521 -23.52 25.17 -6.18
CA GLU A 521 -23.94 24.37 -5.00
C GLU A 521 -22.78 23.50 -4.49
N ARG A 522 -22.07 22.87 -5.42
CA ARG A 522 -20.94 21.99 -5.14
C ARG A 522 -19.80 22.74 -4.47
N ASN A 523 -19.43 23.93 -4.95
CA ASN A 523 -18.37 24.74 -4.33
C ASN A 523 -18.68 25.04 -2.86
N GLY A 524 -19.96 25.26 -2.51
CA GLY A 524 -20.39 25.42 -1.12
C GLY A 524 -20.17 24.17 -0.26
N LEU A 525 -20.48 22.99 -0.80
CA LEU A 525 -20.26 21.71 -0.12
C LEU A 525 -18.78 21.33 -0.03
N ASP A 526 -17.98 21.63 -1.05
CA ASP A 526 -16.54 21.37 -1.06
C ASP A 526 -15.83 22.20 0.04
N GLU A 527 -16.19 23.49 0.19
CA GLU A 527 -15.68 24.31 1.29
C GLU A 527 -16.18 23.87 2.67
N GLN A 528 -17.41 23.34 2.77
CA GLN A 528 -17.89 22.72 4.00
C GLN A 528 -17.08 21.45 4.33
N LEU A 529 -16.87 20.56 3.36
CA LEU A 529 -16.12 19.33 3.54
C LEU A 529 -14.66 19.61 3.92
N LYS A 530 -14.00 20.56 3.25
CA LYS A 530 -12.65 21.02 3.60
C LYS A 530 -12.58 21.53 5.04
N ARG A 531 -13.54 22.35 5.48
CA ARG A 531 -13.61 22.81 6.89
C ARG A 531 -13.77 21.64 7.86
N SER A 532 -14.68 20.70 7.57
CA SER A 532 -14.87 19.50 8.40
C SER A 532 -13.58 18.68 8.52
N ILE A 533 -12.83 18.51 7.42
CA ILE A 533 -11.53 17.81 7.43
C ILE A 533 -10.53 18.56 8.32
N LEU A 534 -10.38 19.88 8.14
CA LEU A 534 -9.43 20.68 8.89
C LEU A 534 -9.67 20.62 10.40
N GLU A 535 -10.93 20.62 10.83
CA GLU A 535 -11.37 20.58 12.22
C GLU A 535 -11.32 19.17 12.82
N TYR A 536 -11.85 18.18 12.10
CA TYR A 536 -12.08 16.84 12.65
C TYR A 536 -10.85 15.93 12.56
N GLN A 537 -10.14 15.94 11.43
CA GLN A 537 -9.04 14.99 11.13
C GLN A 537 -7.90 15.00 12.16
N PRO A 538 -7.44 16.15 12.71
CA PRO A 538 -6.37 16.15 13.71
C PRO A 538 -6.70 15.32 14.97
N GLY A 539 -7.98 15.18 15.32
CA GLY A 539 -8.42 14.39 16.47
C GLY A 539 -8.57 12.89 16.20
N GLU A 540 -8.43 12.41 14.96
CA GLU A 540 -8.63 11.00 14.62
C GLU A 540 -7.64 10.06 15.31
N PRO A 541 -6.31 10.33 15.35
CA PRO A 541 -5.37 9.46 16.04
C PRO A 541 -5.68 9.29 17.53
N ARG A 542 -6.12 10.37 18.18
CA ARG A 542 -6.55 10.37 19.58
C ARG A 542 -7.79 9.50 19.77
N ARG A 543 -8.84 9.72 18.97
CA ARG A 543 -10.09 8.93 19.02
C ARG A 543 -9.84 7.45 18.78
N MET A 544 -8.91 7.10 17.89
CA MET A 544 -8.53 5.70 17.65
C MET A 544 -7.89 5.06 18.89
N ILE A 545 -7.04 5.78 19.61
CA ILE A 545 -6.45 5.30 20.87
C ILE A 545 -7.49 5.17 21.98
N GLU A 546 -8.37 6.16 22.13
CA GLU A 546 -9.47 6.12 23.10
C GLU A 546 -10.39 4.93 22.82
N GLN A 547 -10.78 4.71 21.55
CA GLN A 547 -11.60 3.57 21.14
C GLN A 547 -10.88 2.23 21.41
N ASN A 548 -9.57 2.14 21.17
CA ASN A 548 -8.79 0.95 21.46
C ASN A 548 -8.66 0.70 22.98
N ALA A 549 -8.48 1.75 23.78
CA ALA A 549 -8.46 1.65 25.23
C ALA A 549 -9.82 1.17 25.79
N ASP A 550 -10.93 1.69 25.24
CA ASP A 550 -12.27 1.24 25.60
C ASP A 550 -12.47 -0.24 25.25
N LEU A 551 -12.05 -0.68 24.05
CA LEU A 551 -12.07 -2.09 23.64
C LEU A 551 -11.28 -2.98 24.61
N MET A 552 -10.06 -2.58 24.98
CA MET A 552 -9.19 -3.34 25.88
C MET A 552 -9.71 -3.38 27.32
N SER A 553 -10.45 -2.36 27.76
CA SER A 553 -11.05 -2.31 29.11
C SER A 553 -12.25 -3.24 29.29
N GLY A 554 -12.66 -3.96 28.24
CA GLY A 554 -13.85 -4.81 28.26
C GLY A 554 -15.17 -4.02 28.19
N ASN A 555 -15.11 -2.71 27.99
CA ASN A 555 -16.28 -1.95 27.59
C ASN A 555 -16.72 -2.48 26.23
N THR A 556 -17.94 -3.02 26.17
CA THR A 556 -18.52 -3.58 24.94
C THR A 556 -18.75 -2.46 23.95
N VAL A 557 -17.70 -2.07 23.22
CA VAL A 557 -17.86 -1.32 21.98
C VAL A 557 -18.71 -2.23 21.11
N HIS A 558 -19.94 -1.81 20.82
CA HIS A 558 -20.84 -2.55 19.97
C HIS A 558 -20.17 -2.66 18.60
N PHE A 559 -19.46 -3.76 18.37
CA PHE A 559 -18.70 -4.05 17.14
C PHE A 559 -19.62 -4.19 15.91
N GLY A 560 -20.94 -4.18 16.12
CA GLY A 560 -21.97 -4.09 15.09
C GLY A 560 -23.06 -3.06 15.38
N GLY A 561 -22.85 -2.13 16.31
CA GLY A 561 -23.73 -0.98 16.49
C GLY A 561 -23.50 -0.01 15.35
N ASP A 562 -24.57 0.43 14.70
CA ASP A 562 -24.54 1.44 13.65
C ASP A 562 -23.51 2.53 14.00
N PRO A 563 -22.48 2.76 13.17
CA PRO A 563 -21.51 3.84 13.34
C PRO A 563 -22.15 5.22 13.58
N SER A 564 -23.46 5.37 13.35
CA SER A 564 -24.27 6.55 13.67
C SER A 564 -24.50 6.82 15.17
N ALA A 565 -24.29 5.84 16.07
CA ALA A 565 -24.49 6.07 17.52
C ALA A 565 -23.34 6.84 18.19
N ASN A 566 -22.16 6.90 17.56
CA ASN A 566 -21.12 7.88 17.85
C ASN A 566 -21.39 9.13 17.00
N ALA A 567 -21.35 10.33 17.60
CA ALA A 567 -21.62 11.61 16.95
C ALA A 567 -21.18 11.61 15.47
N GLU A 568 -22.16 11.77 14.58
CA GLU A 568 -22.00 11.56 13.13
C GLU A 568 -20.75 12.30 12.63
N ASN A 569 -19.76 11.55 12.11
CA ASN A 569 -18.51 12.14 11.63
C ASN A 569 -18.83 13.23 10.58
N PRO A 570 -18.53 14.52 10.83
CA PRO A 570 -18.94 15.63 9.97
C PRO A 570 -18.33 15.55 8.56
N ILE A 571 -17.21 14.83 8.40
CA ILE A 571 -16.62 14.52 7.09
C ILE A 571 -17.55 13.57 6.32
N ARG A 572 -18.06 12.51 6.97
CA ARG A 572 -18.99 11.55 6.35
C ARG A 572 -20.31 12.21 5.95
N VAL A 573 -20.83 13.11 6.79
CA VAL A 573 -22.04 13.91 6.50
C VAL A 573 -21.84 14.76 5.25
N ALA A 574 -20.75 15.54 5.21
CA ALA A 574 -20.46 16.41 4.06
C ALA A 574 -20.22 15.60 2.77
N GLN A 575 -19.54 14.43 2.85
CA GLN A 575 -19.39 13.52 1.71
C GLN A 575 -20.73 12.97 1.23
N LYS A 576 -21.63 12.59 2.14
CA LYS A 576 -22.98 12.13 1.79
C LYS A 576 -23.75 13.24 1.08
N GLN A 577 -23.74 14.47 1.61
CA GLN A 577 -24.39 15.63 0.99
C GLN A 577 -23.87 15.89 -0.43
N ARG A 578 -22.55 15.74 -0.66
CA ARG A 578 -21.94 15.87 -1.99
C ARG A 578 -22.41 14.77 -2.95
N ARG A 579 -22.49 13.51 -2.51
CA ARG A 579 -23.05 12.41 -3.33
C ARG A 579 -24.54 12.62 -3.64
N ASP A 580 -25.31 13.10 -2.67
CA ASP A 580 -26.73 13.39 -2.84
C ASP A 580 -26.94 14.55 -3.84
N LEU A 581 -26.05 15.56 -3.83
CA LEU A 581 -26.01 16.62 -4.84
C LEU A 581 -25.77 16.06 -6.24
N ASP A 582 -24.71 15.25 -6.41
CA ASP A 582 -24.38 14.62 -7.70
C ASP A 582 -25.58 13.83 -8.24
N ARG A 583 -26.19 12.98 -7.41
CA ARG A 583 -27.33 12.15 -7.79
C ARG A 583 -28.51 12.98 -8.28
N ARG A 584 -28.87 14.05 -7.57
CA ARG A 584 -29.99 14.93 -7.95
C ARG A 584 -29.75 15.59 -9.30
N HIS A 585 -28.57 16.19 -9.51
CA HIS A 585 -28.27 16.90 -10.76
C HIS A 585 -28.04 15.95 -11.94
N MET A 586 -27.46 14.77 -11.72
CA MET A 586 -27.36 13.74 -12.75
C MET A 586 -28.73 13.22 -13.18
N ALA A 587 -29.65 13.01 -12.24
CA ALA A 587 -31.03 12.62 -12.58
C ALA A 587 -31.73 13.71 -13.43
N SER A 588 -31.52 15.00 -13.11
CA SER A 588 -32.01 16.09 -13.93
C SER A 588 -31.37 16.12 -15.33
N LEU A 589 -30.05 15.91 -15.41
CA LEU A 589 -29.31 15.85 -16.69
C LEU A 589 -29.87 14.74 -17.59
N TYR A 590 -30.09 13.55 -17.04
CA TYR A 590 -30.65 12.41 -17.78
C TYR A 590 -32.09 12.64 -18.23
N GLY A 591 -32.87 13.48 -17.53
CA GLY A 591 -34.23 13.83 -17.94
C GLY A 591 -34.28 14.76 -19.16
N VAL A 592 -33.19 15.46 -19.48
CA VAL A 592 -33.11 16.40 -20.62
C VAL A 592 -32.50 15.73 -21.87
N LEU A 593 -31.73 14.66 -21.69
CA LEU A 593 -31.05 13.93 -22.77
C LEU A 593 -31.92 12.80 -23.32
N THR A 594 -31.69 12.41 -24.59
CA THR A 594 -32.31 11.19 -25.14
C THR A 594 -31.65 9.93 -24.56
N PRO A 595 -32.33 8.76 -24.58
CA PRO A 595 -31.73 7.52 -24.10
C PRO A 595 -30.39 7.17 -24.78
N GLU A 596 -30.26 7.46 -26.07
CA GLU A 596 -29.02 7.23 -26.84
C GLU A 596 -27.88 8.16 -26.41
N GLN A 597 -28.21 9.36 -25.94
CA GLN A 597 -27.24 10.31 -25.39
C GLN A 597 -26.84 9.92 -23.98
N VAL A 598 -27.78 9.51 -23.14
CA VAL A 598 -27.52 8.99 -21.78
C VAL A 598 -26.59 7.78 -21.82
N ALA A 599 -26.76 6.89 -22.79
CA ALA A 599 -25.88 5.73 -22.98
C ALA A 599 -24.42 6.09 -23.31
N LYS A 600 -24.14 7.34 -23.71
CA LYS A 600 -22.77 7.86 -23.98
C LYS A 600 -22.14 8.55 -22.77
N LEU A 601 -22.89 8.73 -21.69
CA LEU A 601 -22.42 9.35 -20.45
C LEU A 601 -21.79 8.30 -19.52
N PRO A 602 -20.90 8.71 -18.58
CA PRO A 602 -20.44 7.81 -17.53
C PRO A 602 -21.65 7.27 -16.76
N ALA A 603 -21.65 5.96 -16.49
CA ALA A 603 -22.71 5.33 -15.73
C ALA A 603 -22.92 6.07 -14.39
N PRO A 604 -24.18 6.25 -13.95
CA PRO A 604 -24.40 6.78 -12.61
C PRO A 604 -23.67 5.89 -11.61
N PRO A 605 -23.06 6.47 -10.56
CA PRO A 605 -22.49 5.65 -9.49
C PRO A 605 -23.61 4.73 -9.00
N THR A 606 -23.47 3.43 -9.28
CA THR A 606 -24.40 2.45 -8.77
C THR A 606 -24.32 2.59 -7.25
N GLU A 607 -25.46 2.65 -6.57
CA GLU A 607 -25.42 2.39 -5.13
C GLU A 607 -24.72 1.04 -5.03
N ARG A 608 -23.55 1.04 -4.39
CA ARG A 608 -22.72 -0.14 -4.23
C ARG A 608 -23.57 -1.20 -3.53
N THR A 609 -24.37 -1.92 -4.29
CA THR A 609 -24.93 -3.19 -3.92
C THR A 609 -23.71 -3.98 -3.56
N GLY A 610 -23.60 -4.36 -2.29
CA GLY A 610 -22.42 -5.06 -1.79
C GLY A 610 -22.02 -6.21 -2.72
N PRO A 611 -20.78 -6.73 -2.58
CA PRO A 611 -20.25 -7.75 -3.47
C PRO A 611 -21.31 -8.82 -3.75
N ILE A 612 -21.53 -9.12 -5.03
CA ILE A 612 -22.43 -10.19 -5.43
C ILE A 612 -21.80 -11.49 -4.91
N VAL A 613 -22.35 -12.03 -3.83
CA VAL A 613 -21.84 -13.26 -3.22
C VAL A 613 -22.42 -14.44 -4.00
N PHE A 614 -21.57 -15.30 -4.53
CA PHE A 614 -21.99 -16.57 -5.11
C PHE A 614 -21.85 -17.68 -4.07
N SER A 615 -22.87 -18.52 -3.98
CA SER A 615 -22.78 -19.79 -3.27
C SER A 615 -21.83 -20.75 -4.01
N SER A 616 -21.31 -21.77 -3.30
CA SER A 616 -20.39 -22.79 -3.84
C SER A 616 -20.99 -23.62 -4.98
N ASP A 617 -22.32 -23.67 -5.09
CA ASP A 617 -23.06 -24.30 -6.19
C ASP A 617 -23.20 -23.40 -7.44
N GLY A 618 -22.65 -22.17 -7.39
CA GLY A 618 -22.76 -21.19 -8.47
C GLY A 618 -24.06 -20.40 -8.46
N THR A 619 -24.93 -20.57 -7.46
CA THR A 619 -26.14 -19.78 -7.32
C THR A 619 -25.77 -18.37 -6.85
N GLU A 620 -26.15 -17.35 -7.61
CA GLU A 620 -26.06 -15.95 -7.19
C GLU A 620 -26.89 -15.76 -5.93
N MET A 621 -26.25 -15.56 -4.78
CA MET A 621 -26.94 -15.09 -3.60
C MET A 621 -27.15 -13.60 -3.82
N LYS A 622 -28.30 -13.24 -4.42
CA LYS A 622 -28.77 -11.85 -4.38
C LYS A 622 -28.77 -11.44 -2.92
N GLY A 623 -27.75 -10.68 -2.52
CA GLY A 623 -27.66 -10.12 -1.19
C GLY A 623 -29.00 -9.47 -0.93
N MET A 624 -29.65 -9.80 0.21
CA MET A 624 -30.94 -9.26 0.58
C MET A 624 -30.92 -7.77 0.29
N THR A 625 -31.51 -7.38 -0.84
CA THR A 625 -31.77 -5.98 -1.12
C THR A 625 -32.67 -5.58 0.01
N PHE A 626 -32.18 -4.73 0.91
CA PHE A 626 -33.05 -3.98 1.79
C PHE A 626 -33.95 -3.19 0.85
N GLU A 627 -35.07 -3.78 0.45
CA GLU A 627 -36.22 -3.03 -0.02
C GLU A 627 -36.55 -2.13 1.17
N ILE A 628 -36.07 -0.88 1.10
CA ILE A 628 -36.64 0.20 1.89
C ILE A 628 -38.08 0.27 1.40
N MET A 629 -38.97 -0.45 2.11
CA MET A 629 -40.40 -0.30 1.96
C MET A 629 -40.68 1.18 2.13
N GLY A 630 -41.02 1.85 1.02
CA GLY A 630 -41.49 3.22 1.04
C GLY A 630 -42.67 3.29 1.99
N SER A 631 -42.51 4.05 3.07
CA SER A 631 -43.63 4.50 3.87
C SER A 631 -44.41 5.51 3.04
N GLU A 632 -45.37 5.02 2.25
CA GLU A 632 -46.56 5.79 1.94
C GLU A 632 -47.34 5.96 3.24
N ASP A 633 -47.16 7.10 3.92
CA ASP A 633 -48.17 7.78 4.76
C ASP A 633 -47.54 8.99 5.52
N ASN A 634 -47.49 10.15 4.86
CA ASN A 634 -47.97 11.49 5.29
C ASN A 634 -47.34 12.64 4.48
#